data_AF-A0A7J4NVP1-F1
#
_entry.id   AF-A0A7J4NVP1-F1
#
_cell.length_a   1.000
_cell.length_b   1.000
_cell.length_c   1.000
_cell.angle_alpha   90.00
_cell.angle_beta   90.00
_cell.angle_gamma   90.00
#
_symmetry.space_group_name_H-M   'P 1'
#
loop_
_entity.id
_entity.type
_entity.pdbx_description
1 polymer ?
#
loop_
_entity_poly.entity_id
_entity_poly.type
_entity_poly.pdbx_seq_one_letter_code
_entity_poly.pdbx_strand_id
1 'polypeptide(L)'
;MSYQEYLAARDTVTTIGQPVIYAIFIVSLALGIIAIYHMLSNDSRAFRLASKLRGIDTALLVIGFIIIAWFHLRIYQTIELVYPPELANYMASTMGSSATPLRFVVPLWIETEKLYFWTLCLSIFLAVTNYQYDFIRTRITALFSSAINIMLAAFGILTYYTSNPFREPLPGLHLEITSWFHAASVGDPNVLYATLYQLYFRITYFYNSEYMWTHPPMLFIAYASLVVTFVGCVFMLFRREKIFDRISYNHAKVGYLLLTVGMLIGYPWAVVAWEGKDWWWDPKINGSIMMWVLYSAYLHTRIYHKRRNMWRATAILGIICFLSLVFTYLLTYIAPGIHAITQ
;
A
#
# COMPACT_ATOMS: atom_id res chain seq x y z
N MET A 1 11.16 -24.81 15.66
CA MET A 1 10.99 -23.48 16.26
C MET A 1 9.55 -23.37 16.74
N SER A 2 9.31 -22.74 17.89
CA SER A 2 8.04 -22.88 18.64
C SER A 2 7.11 -21.66 18.47
N TYR A 3 5.82 -21.86 18.72
CA TYR A 3 4.82 -20.78 18.79
C TYR A 3 5.24 -19.63 19.72
N GLN A 4 5.96 -19.94 20.80
CA GLN A 4 6.48 -18.95 21.74
C GLN A 4 7.53 -18.01 21.12
N GLU A 5 8.36 -18.50 20.20
CA GLU A 5 9.34 -17.66 19.49
C GLU A 5 8.64 -16.67 18.54
N TYR A 6 7.54 -17.09 17.92
CA TYR A 6 6.70 -16.19 17.12
C TYR A 6 6.04 -15.10 17.98
N LEU A 7 5.50 -15.45 19.15
CA LEU A 7 4.94 -14.48 20.08
C LEU A 7 6.01 -13.48 20.55
N ALA A 8 7.19 -13.97 20.93
CA ALA A 8 8.31 -13.12 21.29
C ALA A 8 8.75 -12.18 20.16
N ALA A 9 8.76 -12.66 18.90
CA ALA A 9 9.05 -11.82 17.74
C ALA A 9 7.98 -10.73 17.53
N ARG A 10 6.70 -11.06 17.78
CA ARG A 10 5.56 -10.11 17.70
C ARG A 10 5.62 -9.06 18.79
N ASP A 11 6.03 -9.43 20.00
CA ASP A 11 6.26 -8.47 21.09
C ASP A 11 7.48 -7.59 20.80
N THR A 12 8.53 -8.18 20.22
CA THR A 12 9.76 -7.45 19.83
C THR A 12 9.46 -6.40 18.76
N VAL A 13 8.76 -6.76 17.67
CA VAL A 13 8.43 -5.81 16.59
C VAL A 13 7.55 -4.66 17.09
N THR A 14 6.61 -4.96 18.01
CA THR A 14 5.79 -3.96 18.69
C THR A 14 6.66 -3.01 19.51
N THR A 15 7.53 -3.56 20.35
CA THR A 15 8.40 -2.79 21.25
C THR A 15 9.35 -1.85 20.49
N ILE A 16 10.02 -2.34 19.45
CA ILE A 16 10.99 -1.53 18.69
C ILE A 16 10.34 -0.64 17.64
N GLY A 17 9.17 -1.04 17.11
CA GLY A 17 8.47 -0.34 16.04
C GLY A 17 7.63 0.85 16.54
N GLN A 18 7.06 0.76 17.74
CA GLN A 18 6.26 1.85 18.32
C GLN A 18 7.00 3.19 18.36
N PRO A 19 8.23 3.29 18.93
CA PRO A 19 8.99 4.55 18.90
C PRO A 19 9.20 5.11 17.49
N VAL A 20 9.39 4.23 16.50
CA VAL A 20 9.61 4.64 15.10
C VAL A 20 8.35 5.27 14.50
N ILE A 21 7.18 4.64 14.67
CA ILE A 21 5.93 5.21 14.14
C ILE A 21 5.50 6.49 14.88
N TYR A 22 5.82 6.63 16.18
CA TYR A 22 5.66 7.89 16.90
C TYR A 22 6.56 8.99 16.31
N ALA A 23 7.82 8.67 16.01
CA ALA A 23 8.73 9.61 15.37
C ALA A 23 8.24 10.02 13.97
N ILE A 24 7.76 9.06 13.16
CA ILE A 24 7.15 9.34 11.85
C ILE A 24 5.97 10.29 12.02
N PHE A 25 5.07 10.03 12.97
CA PHE A 25 3.92 10.90 13.24
C PHE A 25 4.34 12.33 13.58
N ILE A 26 5.29 12.51 14.49
CA ILE A 26 5.78 13.85 14.90
C ILE A 26 6.42 14.58 13.71
N VAL A 27 7.28 13.88 12.94
CA VAL A 27 7.97 14.47 11.79
C VAL A 27 6.97 14.81 10.68
N SER A 28 6.02 13.92 10.39
CA SER A 28 4.93 14.16 9.43
C SER A 28 4.06 15.34 9.84
N LEU A 29 3.69 15.46 11.11
CA LEU A 29 2.93 16.60 11.63
C LEU A 29 3.71 17.91 11.48
N ALA A 30 4.98 17.92 11.88
CA ALA A 30 5.85 19.08 11.71
C ALA A 30 6.03 19.45 10.22
N LEU A 31 6.23 18.46 9.36
CA LEU A 31 6.34 18.63 7.91
C LEU A 31 5.09 19.31 7.35
N GLY A 32 3.90 18.84 7.73
CA GLY A 32 2.62 19.41 7.30
C GLY A 32 2.47 20.87 7.75
N ILE A 33 2.71 21.16 9.02
CA ILE A 33 2.62 22.53 9.59
C ILE A 33 3.59 23.47 8.88
N ILE A 34 4.85 23.06 8.69
CA ILE A 34 5.88 23.90 8.07
C ILE A 34 5.60 24.08 6.57
N ALA A 35 5.09 23.05 5.89
CA ALA A 35 4.69 23.17 4.48
C ALA A 35 3.52 24.14 4.29
N ILE A 36 2.51 24.10 5.17
CA ILE A 36 1.40 25.08 5.20
C ILE A 36 1.94 26.47 5.48
N TYR A 37 2.79 26.63 6.49
CA TYR A 37 3.42 27.91 6.82
C TYR A 37 4.21 28.47 5.64
N HIS A 38 4.98 27.64 4.92
CA HIS A 38 5.67 28.07 3.71
C HIS A 38 4.70 28.53 2.62
N MET A 39 3.58 27.83 2.42
CA MET A 39 2.59 28.25 1.41
C MET A 39 1.95 29.60 1.73
N LEU A 40 1.75 29.92 3.02
CA LEU A 40 1.14 31.18 3.46
C LEU A 40 2.16 32.34 3.52
N SER A 41 3.35 32.09 4.07
CA SER A 41 4.38 33.12 4.30
C SER A 41 5.34 33.30 3.12
N ASN A 42 5.46 32.30 2.25
CA ASN A 42 6.46 32.23 1.19
C ASN A 42 7.91 32.35 1.72
N ASP A 43 8.16 31.96 2.97
CA ASP A 43 9.49 31.98 3.58
C ASP A 43 10.38 30.83 3.07
N SER A 44 11.46 31.18 2.39
CA SER A 44 12.44 30.21 1.88
C SER A 44 13.08 29.34 2.98
N ARG A 45 13.16 29.80 4.23
CA ARG A 45 13.68 29.01 5.37
C ARG A 45 12.73 27.86 5.69
N ALA A 46 11.43 28.13 5.71
CA ALA A 46 10.40 27.12 5.92
C ALA A 46 10.43 26.06 4.82
N PHE A 47 10.61 26.45 3.56
CA PHE A 47 10.77 25.50 2.46
C PHE A 47 11.97 24.56 2.65
N ARG A 48 13.14 25.12 2.99
CA ARG A 48 14.35 24.32 3.25
C ARG A 48 14.16 23.37 4.42
N LEU A 49 13.48 23.82 5.48
CA LEU A 49 13.17 22.98 6.64
C LEU A 49 12.21 21.84 6.26
N ALA A 50 11.14 22.12 5.50
CA ALA A 50 10.21 21.10 5.01
C ALA A 50 10.92 20.04 4.15
N SER A 51 11.84 20.46 3.27
CA SER A 51 12.63 19.54 2.44
C SER A 51 13.51 18.60 3.30
N LYS A 52 14.14 19.13 4.36
CA LYS A 52 14.90 18.32 5.33
C LYS A 52 14.00 17.35 6.10
N LEU A 53 12.86 17.83 6.61
CA LEU A 53 11.90 17.00 7.34
C LEU A 53 11.36 15.87 6.47
N ARG A 54 11.05 16.12 5.20
CA ARG A 54 10.69 15.06 4.23
C ARG A 54 11.76 13.98 4.14
N GLY A 55 13.04 14.37 4.05
CA GLY A 55 14.15 13.40 4.01
C GLY A 55 14.24 12.56 5.29
N ILE A 56 14.06 13.19 6.46
CA ILE A 56 14.01 12.49 7.75
C ILE A 56 12.81 11.54 7.81
N ASP A 57 11.63 11.99 7.39
CA ASP A 57 10.40 11.19 7.32
C ASP A 57 10.59 9.95 6.42
N THR A 58 11.22 10.14 5.24
CA THR A 58 11.57 9.04 4.34
C THR A 58 12.49 8.02 5.02
N ALA A 59 13.54 8.49 5.70
CA ALA A 59 14.48 7.62 6.40
C ALA A 59 13.81 6.82 7.52
N LEU A 60 12.93 7.46 8.31
CA LEU A 60 12.16 6.78 9.36
C LEU A 60 11.18 5.74 8.79
N LEU A 61 10.51 6.04 7.67
CA LEU A 61 9.65 5.08 6.96
C LEU A 61 10.46 3.88 6.45
N VAL A 62 11.67 4.08 5.95
CA VAL A 62 12.56 2.98 5.54
C VAL A 62 12.99 2.15 6.74
N ILE A 63 13.35 2.78 7.87
CA ILE A 63 13.72 2.08 9.11
C ILE A 63 12.56 1.20 9.60
N GLY A 64 11.35 1.74 9.68
CA GLY A 64 10.20 0.95 10.11
C GLY A 64 9.86 -0.15 9.10
N PHE A 65 10.04 0.06 7.80
CA PHE A 65 9.89 -1.00 6.80
C PHE A 65 10.90 -2.14 6.98
N ILE A 66 12.16 -1.83 7.34
CA ILE A 66 13.16 -2.85 7.66
C ILE A 66 12.74 -3.67 8.90
N ILE A 67 12.15 -3.01 9.91
CA ILE A 67 11.62 -3.69 11.11
C ILE A 67 10.45 -4.63 10.74
N ILE A 68 9.53 -4.18 9.86
CA ILE A 68 8.43 -5.02 9.33
C ILE A 68 9.01 -6.21 8.55
N ALA A 69 9.97 -5.98 7.65
CA ALA A 69 10.60 -7.04 6.87
C ALA A 69 11.31 -8.08 7.75
N TRP A 70 11.98 -7.63 8.82
CA TRP A 70 12.55 -8.52 9.82
C TRP A 70 11.48 -9.39 10.50
N PHE A 71 10.34 -8.82 10.87
CA PHE A 71 9.25 -9.59 11.48
C PHE A 71 8.68 -10.65 10.53
N HIS A 72 8.49 -10.32 9.25
CA HIS A 72 8.02 -11.29 8.24
C HIS A 72 9.02 -12.43 8.04
N LEU A 73 10.32 -12.11 8.03
CA LEU A 73 11.37 -13.12 7.99
C LEU A 73 11.32 -14.03 9.23
N ARG A 74 11.03 -13.47 10.41
CA ARG A 74 10.83 -14.28 11.62
C ARG A 74 9.64 -15.22 11.48
N ILE A 75 8.50 -14.75 10.98
CA ILE A 75 7.33 -15.61 10.73
C ILE A 75 7.70 -16.80 9.84
N TYR A 76 8.38 -16.55 8.72
CA TYR A 76 8.84 -17.60 7.80
C TYR A 76 9.77 -18.62 8.48
N GLN A 77 10.67 -18.15 9.35
CA GLN A 77 11.63 -19.00 10.07
C GLN A 77 10.97 -19.83 11.16
N THR A 78 10.02 -19.25 11.92
CA THR A 78 9.48 -19.85 13.14
C THR A 78 8.25 -20.70 12.91
N ILE A 79 7.38 -20.34 11.96
CA ILE A 79 6.10 -21.00 11.75
C ILE A 79 6.20 -22.04 10.64
N GLU A 80 5.93 -23.29 11.01
CA GLU A 80 5.92 -24.44 10.13
C GLU A 80 4.68 -25.27 10.40
N LEU A 81 3.87 -25.51 9.37
CA LEU A 81 2.69 -26.37 9.43
C LEU A 81 3.11 -27.76 9.00
N VAL A 82 3.15 -28.66 9.98
CA VAL A 82 3.45 -30.08 9.77
C VAL A 82 2.13 -30.79 9.42
N TYR A 83 2.14 -31.55 8.33
CA TYR A 83 1.01 -32.37 7.93
C TYR A 83 0.76 -33.49 8.94
N PRO A 84 -0.49 -33.79 9.32
CA PRO A 84 -0.82 -34.99 10.07
C PRO A 84 -0.36 -36.25 9.31
N PRO A 85 0.02 -37.36 9.99
CA PRO A 85 0.71 -38.50 9.36
C PRO A 85 -0.01 -39.10 8.14
N GLU A 86 -1.33 -39.21 8.18
CA GLU A 86 -2.09 -39.81 7.06
C GLU A 86 -2.11 -38.88 5.84
N LEU A 87 -2.28 -37.57 6.06
CA LEU A 87 -2.19 -36.58 4.99
C LEU A 87 -0.75 -36.38 4.51
N ALA A 88 0.24 -36.50 5.39
CA ALA A 88 1.65 -36.46 5.01
C ALA A 88 1.97 -37.60 4.01
N ASN A 89 1.45 -38.80 4.25
CA ASN A 89 1.58 -39.93 3.33
C ASN A 89 0.87 -39.67 2.00
N TYR A 90 -0.34 -39.11 2.02
CA TYR A 90 -1.07 -38.72 0.82
C TYR A 90 -0.37 -37.62 0.00
N MET A 91 0.15 -36.59 0.68
CA MET A 91 0.92 -35.52 0.06
C MET A 91 2.23 -36.05 -0.50
N ALA A 92 2.91 -36.95 0.21
CA ALA A 92 4.12 -37.61 -0.28
C ALA A 92 3.84 -38.49 -1.52
N SER A 93 2.69 -39.19 -1.57
CA SER A 93 2.32 -39.99 -2.75
C SER A 93 1.88 -39.14 -3.94
N THR A 94 1.30 -37.96 -3.69
CA THR A 94 0.74 -37.09 -4.74
C THR A 94 1.75 -36.06 -5.26
N MET A 95 2.60 -35.51 -4.38
CA MET A 95 3.57 -34.45 -4.68
C MET A 95 5.04 -34.92 -4.64
N GLY A 96 5.30 -36.19 -4.32
CA GLY A 96 6.65 -36.77 -4.26
C GLY A 96 7.54 -36.11 -3.20
N SER A 97 8.85 -36.01 -3.48
CA SER A 97 9.86 -35.36 -2.61
C SER A 97 9.68 -33.85 -2.41
N SER A 98 8.62 -33.26 -2.98
CA SER A 98 8.24 -31.85 -2.82
C SER A 98 7.27 -31.61 -1.66
N ALA A 99 6.94 -32.64 -0.87
CA ALA A 99 6.13 -32.53 0.35
C ALA A 99 6.92 -31.84 1.48
N THR A 100 7.38 -30.62 1.23
CA THR A 100 7.98 -29.78 2.26
C THR A 100 6.89 -29.28 3.21
N PRO A 101 7.20 -29.16 4.51
CA PRO A 101 6.30 -28.53 5.48
C PRO A 101 5.85 -27.14 5.01
N LEU A 102 4.58 -26.83 5.20
CA LEU A 102 3.99 -25.61 4.66
C LEU A 102 4.41 -24.41 5.53
N ARG A 103 4.98 -23.37 4.91
CA ARG A 103 5.46 -22.16 5.58
C ARG A 103 4.76 -20.92 5.05
N PHE A 104 4.68 -19.89 5.89
CA PHE A 104 4.15 -18.59 5.50
C PHE A 104 5.23 -17.71 4.88
N VAL A 105 5.03 -17.28 3.63
CA VAL A 105 5.84 -16.28 2.94
C VAL A 105 5.00 -15.00 2.82
N VAL A 106 4.87 -14.27 3.92
CA VAL A 106 3.88 -13.19 4.03
C VAL A 106 4.33 -11.92 3.29
N PRO A 107 3.52 -11.34 2.37
CA PRO A 107 3.84 -10.09 1.69
C PRO A 107 3.89 -8.87 2.63
N LEU A 108 4.82 -7.94 2.39
CA LEU A 108 5.16 -6.80 3.27
C LEU A 108 4.20 -5.59 3.23
N TRP A 109 2.94 -5.82 2.87
CA TRP A 109 1.97 -4.75 2.64
C TRP A 109 0.54 -5.17 2.99
N ILE A 110 0.34 -6.25 3.75
CA ILE A 110 -0.99 -6.77 4.06
C ILE A 110 -1.58 -6.16 5.33
N GLU A 111 -2.88 -6.39 5.57
CA GLU A 111 -3.57 -6.00 6.80
C GLU A 111 -3.29 -4.53 7.23
N THR A 112 -2.71 -4.33 8.41
CA THR A 112 -2.39 -3.02 9.00
C THR A 112 -1.18 -2.34 8.36
N GLU A 113 -0.43 -3.03 7.51
CA GLU A 113 0.78 -2.51 6.84
C GLU A 113 0.48 -1.82 5.50
N LYS A 114 -0.72 -2.02 4.93
CA LYS A 114 -1.12 -1.49 3.61
C LYS A 114 -0.82 0.01 3.45
N LEU A 115 -1.32 0.81 4.39
CA LEU A 115 -1.19 2.26 4.33
C LEU A 115 0.23 2.73 4.65
N TYR A 116 0.93 2.00 5.54
CA TYR A 116 2.34 2.24 5.83
C TYR A 116 3.19 2.06 4.56
N PHE A 117 2.99 0.93 3.88
CA PHE A 117 3.69 0.62 2.63
C PHE A 117 3.37 1.63 1.52
N TRP A 118 2.13 2.08 1.43
CA TRP A 118 1.76 3.14 0.50
C TRP A 118 2.44 4.47 0.84
N THR A 119 2.45 4.87 2.11
CA THR A 119 3.12 6.09 2.57
C THR A 119 4.62 6.04 2.29
N LEU A 120 5.25 4.88 2.49
CA LEU A 120 6.65 4.62 2.10
C LEU A 120 6.85 4.79 0.58
N CYS A 121 5.99 4.15 -0.24
CA CYS A 121 6.06 4.27 -1.69
C CYS A 121 5.92 5.72 -2.15
N LEU A 122 4.99 6.48 -1.57
CA LEU A 122 4.83 7.91 -1.82
C LEU A 122 6.09 8.67 -1.43
N SER A 123 6.62 8.46 -0.23
CA SER A 123 7.81 9.15 0.28
C SER A 123 9.04 8.92 -0.60
N ILE A 124 9.32 7.66 -0.97
CA ILE A 124 10.41 7.28 -1.88
C ILE A 124 10.18 7.87 -3.29
N PHE A 125 8.97 7.74 -3.83
CA PHE A 125 8.63 8.28 -5.14
C PHE A 125 8.88 9.79 -5.20
N LEU A 126 8.50 10.51 -4.13
CA LEU A 126 8.74 11.94 -3.99
C LEU A 126 10.21 12.28 -3.82
N ALA A 127 10.99 11.46 -3.11
CA ALA A 127 12.44 11.66 -3.00
C ALA A 127 13.13 11.56 -4.37
N VAL A 128 12.70 10.64 -5.22
CA VAL A 128 13.22 10.45 -6.59
C VAL A 128 12.74 11.55 -7.53
N THR A 129 11.45 11.89 -7.50
CA THR A 129 10.84 12.78 -8.51
C THR A 129 10.98 14.26 -8.17
N ASN A 130 10.91 14.65 -6.89
CA ASN A 130 11.09 16.05 -6.50
C ASN A 130 12.53 16.55 -6.66
N TYR A 131 13.52 15.67 -6.77
CA TYR A 131 14.88 16.08 -7.16
C TYR A 131 14.88 16.92 -8.44
N GLN A 132 14.02 16.58 -9.41
CA GLN A 132 13.89 17.31 -10.66
C GLN A 132 13.22 18.69 -10.49
N TYR A 133 12.29 18.84 -9.52
CA TYR A 133 11.58 20.10 -9.28
C TYR A 133 12.36 21.06 -8.38
N ASP A 134 13.08 20.51 -7.39
CA ASP A 134 13.92 21.27 -6.48
C ASP A 134 15.14 21.87 -7.21
N PHE A 135 15.51 21.35 -8.38
CA PHE A 135 16.55 21.90 -9.27
C PHE A 135 16.09 23.17 -10.01
N ILE A 136 14.84 23.23 -10.47
CA ILE A 136 14.27 24.37 -11.20
C ILE A 136 13.71 25.39 -10.17
N ARG A 137 14.56 25.89 -9.25
CA ARG A 137 14.20 26.74 -8.09
C ARG A 137 13.44 28.02 -8.44
N THR A 138 12.17 27.90 -8.78
CA THR A 138 11.23 29.00 -8.93
C THR A 138 10.30 29.01 -7.72
N ARG A 139 9.75 30.18 -7.42
CA ARG A 139 8.75 30.33 -6.35
C ARG A 139 7.59 29.33 -6.51
N ILE A 140 7.16 29.13 -7.75
CA ILE A 140 5.99 28.33 -8.09
C ILE A 140 6.25 26.82 -7.88
N THR A 141 7.43 26.32 -8.24
CA THR A 141 7.81 24.92 -8.00
C THR A 141 8.02 24.63 -6.50
N ALA A 142 8.49 25.63 -5.73
CA ALA A 142 8.58 25.50 -4.27
C ALA A 142 7.21 25.38 -3.59
N LEU A 143 6.23 26.19 -4.01
CA LEU A 143 4.85 26.09 -3.51
C LEU A 143 4.21 24.74 -3.85
N PHE A 144 4.46 24.23 -5.05
CA PHE A 144 4.01 22.91 -5.48
C PHE A 144 4.61 21.78 -4.65
N SER A 145 5.93 21.82 -4.42
CA SER A 145 6.63 20.86 -3.56
C SER A 145 6.10 20.90 -2.12
N SER A 146 5.74 22.08 -1.60
CA SER A 146 5.05 22.18 -0.30
C SER A 146 3.65 21.57 -0.29
N ALA A 147 2.85 21.75 -1.33
CA ALA A 147 1.53 21.11 -1.41
C ALA A 147 1.63 19.58 -1.44
N ILE A 148 2.65 19.05 -2.12
CA ILE A 148 2.98 17.62 -2.07
C ILE A 148 3.39 17.19 -0.65
N ASN A 149 4.22 17.97 0.05
CA ASN A 149 4.62 17.66 1.41
C ASN A 149 3.42 17.63 2.38
N ILE A 150 2.40 18.46 2.14
CA ILE A 150 1.13 18.41 2.90
C ILE A 150 0.42 17.08 2.66
N MET A 151 0.38 16.59 1.41
CA MET A 151 -0.19 15.27 1.11
C MET A 151 0.60 14.16 1.81
N LEU A 152 1.93 14.15 1.72
CA LEU A 152 2.76 13.17 2.41
C LEU A 152 2.54 13.18 3.94
N ALA A 153 2.50 14.36 4.54
CA ALA A 153 2.19 14.52 5.96
C ALA A 153 0.82 13.94 6.33
N ALA A 154 -0.21 14.19 5.51
CA ALA A 154 -1.53 13.62 5.72
C ALA A 154 -1.53 12.08 5.69
N PHE A 155 -0.77 11.48 4.78
CA PHE A 155 -0.58 10.02 4.71
C PHE A 155 0.14 9.46 5.94
N GLY A 156 1.21 10.12 6.40
CA GLY A 156 1.93 9.72 7.62
C GLY A 156 1.04 9.80 8.87
N ILE A 157 0.27 10.88 9.02
CA ILE A 157 -0.70 11.04 10.11
C ILE A 157 -1.80 9.96 10.03
N LEU A 158 -2.37 9.74 8.84
CA LEU A 158 -3.41 8.74 8.64
C LEU A 158 -2.91 7.32 8.96
N THR A 159 -1.67 7.00 8.57
CA THR A 159 -1.01 5.74 8.89
C THR A 159 -0.95 5.51 10.40
N TYR A 160 -0.50 6.50 11.16
CA TYR A 160 -0.42 6.39 12.62
C TYR A 160 -1.78 6.09 13.29
N TYR A 161 -2.86 6.74 12.84
CA TYR A 161 -4.17 6.59 13.48
C TYR A 161 -4.97 5.38 12.99
N THR A 162 -4.88 5.04 11.70
CA THR A 162 -5.78 4.06 11.08
C THR A 162 -5.12 2.73 10.73
N SER A 163 -3.79 2.71 10.60
CA SER A 163 -3.06 1.55 10.06
C SER A 163 -1.65 1.50 10.65
N ASN A 164 -1.57 1.45 11.99
CA ASN A 164 -0.30 1.33 12.70
C ASN A 164 0.12 -0.15 12.75
N PRO A 165 1.17 -0.56 12.00
CA PRO A 165 1.57 -1.96 11.92
C PRO A 165 2.25 -2.46 13.21
N PHE A 166 2.69 -1.56 14.09
CA PHE A 166 3.40 -1.91 15.32
C PHE A 166 2.51 -1.93 16.55
N ARG A 167 1.21 -1.62 16.43
CA ARG A 167 0.26 -1.68 17.57
C ARG A 167 -0.26 -3.09 17.76
N GLU A 168 -0.78 -3.65 16.68
CA GLU A 168 -1.18 -5.04 16.58
C GLU A 168 -0.64 -5.53 15.24
N PRO A 169 0.56 -6.14 15.22
CA PRO A 169 1.16 -6.65 13.99
C PRO A 169 0.35 -7.83 13.48
N LEU A 170 -0.09 -7.71 12.22
CA LEU A 170 -0.81 -8.73 11.45
C LEU A 170 -1.91 -9.47 12.25
N PRO A 171 -2.95 -8.76 12.73
CA PRO A 171 -3.96 -9.35 13.61
C PRO A 171 -4.71 -10.55 12.98
N GLY A 172 -5.00 -10.52 11.68
CA GLY A 172 -5.69 -11.60 10.97
C GLY A 172 -4.82 -12.86 10.87
N LEU A 173 -3.60 -12.69 10.35
CA LEU A 173 -2.61 -13.77 10.33
C LEU A 173 -2.30 -14.30 11.74
N HIS A 174 -2.25 -13.44 12.75
CA HIS A 174 -2.03 -13.85 14.13
C HIS A 174 -3.13 -14.79 14.63
N LEU A 175 -4.39 -14.50 14.32
CA LEU A 175 -5.52 -15.39 14.64
C LEU A 175 -5.42 -16.73 13.91
N GLU A 176 -4.99 -16.73 12.65
CA GLU A 176 -4.77 -17.94 11.84
C GLU A 176 -3.64 -18.81 12.37
N ILE A 177 -2.51 -18.21 12.77
CA ILE A 177 -1.40 -18.93 13.39
C ILE A 177 -1.84 -19.49 14.76
N THR A 178 -2.54 -18.68 15.56
CA THR A 178 -3.01 -19.08 16.90
C THR A 178 -4.01 -20.24 16.80
N SER A 179 -4.93 -20.21 15.84
CA SER A 179 -5.92 -21.29 15.65
C SER A 179 -5.26 -22.61 15.27
N TRP A 180 -4.20 -22.58 14.45
CA TRP A 180 -3.38 -23.75 14.14
C TRP A 180 -2.77 -24.37 15.40
N PHE A 181 -2.08 -23.59 16.21
CA PHE A 181 -1.45 -24.11 17.43
C PHE A 181 -2.46 -24.56 18.49
N HIS A 182 -3.61 -23.89 18.56
CA HIS A 182 -4.72 -24.33 19.40
C HIS A 182 -5.26 -25.70 18.94
N ALA A 183 -5.55 -25.86 17.64
CA ALA A 183 -6.00 -27.13 17.07
C ALA A 183 -4.98 -28.26 17.32
N ALA A 184 -3.68 -27.96 17.15
CA ALA A 184 -2.60 -28.90 17.45
C ALA A 184 -2.54 -29.29 18.94
N SER A 185 -2.85 -28.36 19.86
CA SER A 185 -2.87 -28.62 21.30
C SER A 185 -4.07 -29.47 21.76
N VAL A 186 -5.21 -29.37 21.08
CA VAL A 186 -6.41 -30.20 21.34
C VAL A 186 -6.16 -31.65 20.94
N GLY A 187 -5.39 -31.88 19.88
CA GLY A 187 -4.99 -33.21 19.44
C GLY A 187 -6.10 -34.02 18.73
N ASP A 188 -7.26 -33.42 18.46
CA ASP A 188 -8.32 -34.04 17.64
C ASP A 188 -7.93 -33.97 16.16
N PRO A 189 -7.76 -35.14 15.48
CA PRO A 189 -7.41 -35.18 14.06
C PRO A 189 -8.38 -34.42 13.17
N ASN A 190 -9.70 -34.47 13.44
CA ASN A 190 -10.70 -33.83 12.60
C ASN A 190 -10.58 -32.31 12.62
N VAL A 191 -10.35 -31.74 13.80
CA VAL A 191 -10.15 -30.30 13.98
C VAL A 191 -8.85 -29.87 13.30
N LEU A 192 -7.78 -30.64 13.48
CA LEU A 192 -6.49 -30.35 12.86
C LEU A 192 -6.56 -30.37 11.32
N TYR A 193 -7.26 -31.35 10.74
CA TYR A 193 -7.49 -31.43 9.30
C TYR A 193 -8.33 -30.25 8.80
N ALA A 194 -9.41 -29.90 9.49
CA ALA A 194 -10.27 -28.78 9.10
C ALA A 194 -9.50 -27.45 9.11
N THR A 195 -8.72 -27.18 10.16
CA THR A 195 -7.89 -25.97 10.26
C THR A 195 -6.80 -25.96 9.19
N LEU A 196 -6.12 -27.09 8.97
CA LEU A 196 -5.09 -27.19 7.94
C LEU A 196 -5.65 -26.94 6.54
N TYR A 197 -6.82 -27.50 6.23
CA TYR A 197 -7.46 -27.31 4.92
C TYR A 197 -7.77 -25.83 4.65
N GLN A 198 -8.30 -25.12 5.65
CA GLN A 198 -8.57 -23.68 5.56
C GLN A 198 -7.28 -22.87 5.37
N LEU A 199 -6.23 -23.18 6.13
CA LEU A 199 -4.95 -22.48 6.05
C LEU A 199 -4.19 -22.79 4.76
N TYR A 200 -4.27 -24.04 4.27
CA TYR A 200 -3.58 -24.48 3.06
C TYR A 200 -3.93 -23.59 1.87
N PHE A 201 -5.23 -23.32 1.67
CA PHE A 201 -5.68 -22.47 0.58
C PHE A 201 -5.12 -21.04 0.71
N ARG A 202 -5.17 -20.46 1.91
CA ARG A 202 -4.66 -19.10 2.16
C ARG A 202 -3.15 -19.01 2.02
N ILE A 203 -2.41 -19.99 2.53
CA ILE A 203 -0.95 -20.01 2.42
C ILE A 203 -0.53 -20.16 0.97
N THR A 204 -1.14 -21.10 0.23
CA THR A 204 -0.77 -21.38 -1.16
C THR A 204 -1.14 -20.24 -2.08
N TYR A 205 -2.39 -19.78 -2.02
CA TYR A 205 -2.92 -18.84 -3.00
C TYR A 205 -2.84 -17.39 -2.57
N PHE A 206 -2.70 -17.06 -1.29
CA PHE A 206 -2.59 -15.67 -0.84
C PHE A 206 -1.19 -15.33 -0.35
N TYR A 207 -0.69 -15.96 0.71
CA TYR A 207 0.60 -15.60 1.29
C TYR A 207 1.77 -15.92 0.33
N ASN A 208 1.88 -17.15 -0.13
CA ASN A 208 3.02 -17.61 -0.93
C ASN A 208 2.89 -17.32 -2.43
N SER A 209 1.84 -16.61 -2.84
CA SER A 209 1.58 -16.29 -4.24
C SER A 209 2.56 -15.23 -4.75
N GLU A 210 3.29 -15.53 -5.83
CA GLU A 210 4.20 -14.58 -6.48
C GLU A 210 3.48 -13.30 -6.97
N TYR A 211 2.19 -13.43 -7.31
CA TYR A 211 1.36 -12.29 -7.72
C TYR A 211 1.24 -11.24 -6.60
N MET A 212 1.22 -11.65 -5.34
CA MET A 212 1.13 -10.74 -4.19
C MET A 212 2.43 -9.97 -3.95
N TRP A 213 3.56 -10.46 -4.45
CA TRP A 213 4.84 -9.78 -4.36
C TRP A 213 5.09 -8.80 -5.51
N THR A 214 4.26 -8.85 -6.56
CA THR A 214 4.47 -8.10 -7.80
C THR A 214 3.34 -7.11 -8.09
N HIS A 215 2.10 -7.59 -8.20
CA HIS A 215 0.96 -6.76 -8.61
C HIS A 215 0.67 -5.60 -7.63
N PRO A 216 0.54 -5.84 -6.30
CA PRO A 216 0.16 -4.78 -5.36
C PRO A 216 1.22 -3.71 -5.18
N PRO A 217 2.53 -4.02 -5.08
CA PRO A 217 3.57 -3.00 -5.10
C PRO A 217 3.52 -2.08 -6.33
N MET A 218 3.24 -2.63 -7.52
CA MET A 218 3.05 -1.79 -8.72
C MET A 218 1.88 -0.83 -8.57
N LEU A 219 0.78 -1.27 -7.97
CA LEU A 219 -0.38 -0.41 -7.71
C LEU A 219 -0.07 0.69 -6.69
N PHE A 220 0.65 0.41 -5.60
CA PHE A 220 1.03 1.44 -4.64
C PHE A 220 1.94 2.51 -5.23
N ILE A 221 2.89 2.12 -6.10
CA ILE A 221 3.72 3.07 -6.85
C ILE A 221 2.87 3.87 -7.84
N ALA A 222 1.90 3.23 -8.50
CA ALA A 222 0.94 3.93 -9.36
C ALA A 222 0.20 5.01 -8.56
N TYR A 223 -0.37 4.65 -7.41
CA TYR A 223 -1.10 5.57 -6.55
C TYR A 223 -0.23 6.73 -6.04
N ALA A 224 1.04 6.48 -5.71
CA ALA A 224 2.00 7.54 -5.36
C ALA A 224 2.18 8.55 -6.51
N SER A 225 2.33 8.08 -7.74
CA SER A 225 2.40 8.94 -8.93
C SER A 225 1.12 9.77 -9.12
N LEU A 226 -0.02 9.15 -8.86
CA LEU A 226 -1.33 9.79 -9.00
C LEU A 226 -1.59 10.90 -7.96
N VAL A 227 -0.99 10.83 -6.77
CA VAL A 227 -0.99 11.94 -5.79
C VAL A 227 -0.33 13.19 -6.41
N VAL A 228 0.78 13.03 -7.14
CA VAL A 228 1.45 14.16 -7.79
C VAL A 228 0.59 14.74 -8.92
N THR A 229 -0.06 13.88 -9.71
CA THR A 229 -1.05 14.31 -10.72
C THR A 229 -2.20 15.09 -10.08
N PHE A 230 -2.73 14.64 -8.95
CA PHE A 230 -3.78 15.34 -8.22
C PHE A 230 -3.35 16.75 -7.82
N VAL A 231 -2.22 16.89 -7.12
CA VAL A 231 -1.71 18.20 -6.69
C VAL A 231 -1.48 19.09 -7.91
N GLY A 232 -0.92 18.55 -9.00
CA GLY A 232 -0.69 19.32 -10.22
C GLY A 232 -1.98 19.80 -10.87
N CYS A 233 -3.02 18.97 -10.90
CA CYS A 233 -4.34 19.35 -11.39
C CYS A 233 -5.01 20.43 -10.52
N VAL A 234 -4.84 20.37 -9.19
CA VAL A 234 -5.29 21.44 -8.30
C VAL A 234 -4.58 22.76 -8.66
N PHE A 235 -3.26 22.73 -8.82
CA PHE A 235 -2.50 23.91 -9.23
C PHE A 235 -2.91 24.43 -10.62
N MET A 236 -3.24 23.56 -11.58
CA MET A 236 -3.75 23.98 -12.89
C MET A 236 -5.03 24.82 -12.78
N LEU A 237 -5.88 24.61 -11.78
CA LEU A 237 -7.10 25.40 -11.58
C LEU A 237 -6.81 26.81 -11.06
N PHE A 238 -5.86 26.93 -10.14
CA PHE A 238 -5.50 28.22 -9.51
C PHE A 238 -4.44 29.00 -10.30
N ARG A 239 -3.58 28.30 -11.04
CA ARG A 239 -2.44 28.83 -11.78
C ARG A 239 -2.43 28.23 -13.18
N ARG A 240 -2.67 29.07 -14.20
CA ARG A 240 -2.67 28.65 -15.61
C ARG A 240 -1.26 28.53 -16.18
N GLU A 241 -0.41 27.76 -15.52
CA GLU A 241 0.97 27.57 -15.91
C GLU A 241 1.18 26.19 -16.54
N LYS A 242 1.77 26.19 -17.75
CA LYS A 242 2.00 24.97 -18.54
C LYS A 242 2.89 23.93 -17.84
N ILE A 243 3.69 24.35 -16.86
CA ILE A 243 4.52 23.43 -16.07
C ILE A 243 3.66 22.41 -15.30
N PHE A 244 2.52 22.84 -14.76
CA PHE A 244 1.64 21.96 -14.00
C PHE A 244 0.91 20.95 -14.90
N ASP A 245 0.44 21.36 -16.09
CA ASP A 245 -0.07 20.42 -17.10
C ASP A 245 0.98 19.35 -17.41
N ARG A 246 2.22 19.76 -17.66
CA ARG A 246 3.31 18.84 -18.01
C ARG A 246 3.64 17.86 -16.88
N ILE A 247 3.75 18.36 -15.64
CA ILE A 247 4.01 17.54 -14.46
C ILE A 247 2.87 16.55 -14.24
N SER A 248 1.62 17.03 -14.19
CA SER A 248 0.44 16.20 -13.97
C SER A 248 0.32 15.10 -15.02
N TYR A 249 0.48 15.45 -16.29
CA TYR A 249 0.37 14.51 -17.40
C TYR A 249 1.50 13.47 -17.41
N ASN A 250 2.73 13.86 -17.10
CA ASN A 250 3.85 12.92 -17.03
C ASN A 250 3.66 11.88 -15.93
N HIS A 251 3.24 12.31 -14.74
CA HIS A 251 2.92 11.39 -13.64
C HIS A 251 1.66 10.59 -13.89
N ALA A 252 0.67 11.14 -14.58
CA ALA A 252 -0.55 10.42 -14.92
C ALA A 252 -0.25 9.25 -15.87
N LYS A 253 0.66 9.43 -16.84
CA LYS A 253 1.09 8.35 -17.74
C LYS A 253 1.77 7.21 -16.98
N VAL A 254 2.70 7.54 -16.07
CA VAL A 254 3.41 6.55 -15.25
C VAL A 254 2.43 5.80 -14.36
N GLY A 255 1.58 6.54 -13.64
CA GLY A 255 0.55 5.95 -12.77
C GLY A 255 -0.42 5.07 -13.54
N TYR A 256 -0.93 5.53 -14.68
CA TYR A 256 -1.87 4.77 -15.51
C TYR A 256 -1.24 3.49 -16.09
N LEU A 257 0.02 3.55 -16.53
CA LEU A 257 0.72 2.37 -17.05
C LEU A 257 0.90 1.32 -15.95
N LEU A 258 1.40 1.71 -14.78
CA LEU A 258 1.60 0.81 -13.65
C LEU A 258 0.26 0.26 -13.12
N LEU A 259 -0.78 1.08 -13.08
CA LEU A 259 -2.15 0.67 -12.74
C LEU A 259 -2.64 -0.42 -13.72
N THR A 260 -2.51 -0.18 -15.02
CA THR A 260 -2.98 -1.11 -16.07
C THR A 260 -2.23 -2.44 -15.99
N VAL A 261 -0.89 -2.41 -15.96
CA VAL A 261 -0.08 -3.63 -15.89
C VAL A 261 -0.30 -4.36 -14.57
N GLY A 262 -0.37 -3.64 -13.45
CA GLY A 262 -0.66 -4.21 -12.13
C GLY A 262 -2.01 -4.91 -12.07
N MET A 263 -3.04 -4.35 -12.71
CA MET A 263 -4.36 -5.00 -12.82
C MET A 263 -4.31 -6.25 -13.71
N LEU A 264 -3.60 -6.21 -14.84
CA LEU A 264 -3.46 -7.35 -15.74
C LEU A 264 -2.70 -8.52 -15.10
N ILE A 265 -1.64 -8.23 -14.34
CA ILE A 265 -0.89 -9.25 -13.59
C ILE A 265 -1.74 -9.83 -12.44
N GLY A 266 -2.56 -9.00 -11.78
CA GLY A 266 -3.42 -9.45 -10.69
C GLY A 266 -4.62 -10.31 -11.13
N TYR A 267 -5.02 -10.23 -12.40
CA TYR A 267 -6.23 -10.91 -12.89
C TYR A 267 -6.14 -12.45 -12.86
N PRO A 268 -5.10 -13.11 -13.39
CA PRO A 268 -4.97 -14.57 -13.30
C PRO A 268 -5.01 -15.08 -11.87
N TRP A 269 -4.37 -14.34 -10.95
CA TRP A 269 -4.40 -14.65 -9.54
C TRP A 269 -5.81 -14.60 -8.95
N ALA A 270 -6.58 -13.56 -9.25
CA ALA A 270 -7.96 -13.41 -8.77
C ALA A 270 -8.86 -14.58 -9.18
N VAL A 271 -8.71 -15.08 -10.41
CA VAL A 271 -9.48 -16.23 -10.92
C VAL A 271 -9.19 -17.50 -10.10
N VAL A 272 -7.92 -17.74 -9.77
CA VAL A 272 -7.51 -18.96 -9.04
C VAL A 272 -7.78 -18.82 -7.53
N ALA A 273 -7.45 -17.68 -6.94
CA ALA A 273 -7.54 -17.47 -5.50
C ALA A 273 -8.98 -17.28 -4.99
N TRP A 274 -9.93 -16.90 -5.86
CA TRP A 274 -11.33 -16.70 -5.49
C TRP A 274 -12.30 -17.57 -6.29
N GLU A 275 -11.81 -18.70 -6.79
CA GLU A 275 -12.64 -19.69 -7.48
C GLU A 275 -13.93 -19.99 -6.68
N GLY A 276 -15.08 -19.88 -7.36
CA GLY A 276 -16.40 -20.12 -6.75
C GLY A 276 -17.02 -18.95 -5.95
N LYS A 277 -16.38 -17.79 -5.84
CA LYS A 277 -16.95 -16.57 -5.21
C LYS A 277 -17.30 -15.50 -6.25
N ASP A 278 -18.23 -14.59 -5.94
CA ASP A 278 -18.61 -13.45 -6.79
C ASP A 278 -17.56 -12.33 -6.81
N TRP A 279 -16.30 -12.69 -7.03
CA TRP A 279 -15.17 -11.79 -6.94
C TRP A 279 -15.23 -10.64 -7.93
N TRP A 280 -15.80 -10.84 -9.13
CA TRP A 280 -15.93 -9.81 -10.15
C TRP A 280 -16.82 -8.63 -9.71
N TRP A 281 -17.74 -8.86 -8.78
CA TRP A 281 -18.61 -7.83 -8.22
C TRP A 281 -18.02 -7.16 -6.97
N ASP A 282 -16.81 -7.54 -6.56
CA ASP A 282 -16.17 -6.96 -5.39
C ASP A 282 -15.99 -5.43 -5.56
N PRO A 283 -16.36 -4.63 -4.54
CA PRO A 283 -16.29 -3.16 -4.60
C PRO A 283 -14.91 -2.63 -4.98
N LYS A 284 -13.84 -3.32 -4.59
CA LYS A 284 -12.47 -2.90 -4.89
C LYS A 284 -12.11 -3.12 -6.36
N ILE A 285 -12.59 -4.20 -6.97
CA ILE A 285 -12.35 -4.48 -8.41
C ILE A 285 -13.10 -3.47 -9.25
N ASN A 286 -14.39 -3.25 -8.95
CA ASN A 286 -15.21 -2.26 -9.64
C ASN A 286 -14.65 -0.84 -9.48
N GLY A 287 -14.18 -0.48 -8.27
CA GLY A 287 -13.51 0.80 -8.04
C GLY A 287 -12.22 0.95 -8.84
N SER A 288 -11.43 -0.13 -8.98
CA SER A 288 -10.21 -0.13 -9.80
C SER A 288 -10.50 0.05 -11.29
N ILE A 289 -11.56 -0.58 -11.82
CA ILE A 289 -12.01 -0.38 -13.21
C ILE A 289 -12.51 1.05 -13.42
N MET A 290 -13.31 1.57 -12.48
CA MET A 290 -13.77 2.97 -12.51
C MET A 290 -12.58 3.94 -12.56
N MET A 291 -11.57 3.74 -11.71
CA MET A 291 -10.35 4.54 -11.73
C MET A 291 -9.65 4.44 -13.09
N TRP A 292 -9.51 3.24 -13.64
CA TRP A 292 -8.87 3.02 -14.94
C TRP A 292 -9.59 3.79 -16.07
N VAL A 293 -10.93 3.75 -16.11
CA VAL A 293 -11.73 4.52 -17.08
C VAL A 293 -11.56 6.03 -16.89
N LEU A 294 -11.61 6.52 -15.64
CA LEU A 294 -11.44 7.95 -15.35
C LEU A 294 -10.06 8.47 -15.76
N TYR A 295 -9.00 7.71 -15.49
CA TYR A 295 -7.64 8.08 -15.94
C TYR A 295 -7.47 7.99 -17.44
N SER A 296 -8.12 7.03 -18.11
CA SER A 296 -8.16 6.97 -19.57
C SER A 296 -8.81 8.25 -20.14
N ALA A 297 -9.93 8.70 -19.55
CA ALA A 297 -10.58 9.95 -19.92
C ALA A 297 -9.70 11.18 -19.64
N TYR A 298 -9.00 11.22 -18.51
CA TYR A 298 -8.03 12.29 -18.21
C TYR A 298 -6.93 12.37 -19.29
N LEU A 299 -6.30 11.25 -19.65
CA LEU A 299 -5.25 11.22 -20.68
C LEU A 299 -5.81 11.64 -22.05
N HIS A 300 -7.03 11.22 -22.38
CA HIS A 300 -7.70 11.56 -23.63
C HIS A 300 -8.07 13.06 -23.70
N THR A 301 -8.58 13.64 -22.62
CA THR A 301 -8.94 15.07 -22.57
C THR A 301 -7.74 15.98 -22.73
N ARG A 302 -6.56 15.55 -22.25
CA ARG A 302 -5.31 16.26 -22.51
C ARG A 302 -5.05 16.40 -24.03
N ILE A 303 -5.37 15.42 -24.87
CA ILE A 303 -5.12 15.52 -26.33
C ILE A 303 -5.81 16.77 -26.92
N TYR A 304 -6.97 17.15 -26.38
CA TYR A 304 -7.77 18.29 -26.83
C TYR A 304 -7.51 19.59 -26.07
N HIS A 305 -6.42 19.68 -25.31
CA HIS A 305 -6.16 20.78 -24.39
C HIS A 305 -6.08 22.18 -25.04
N LYS A 306 -5.88 22.27 -26.36
CA LYS A 306 -5.96 23.54 -27.12
C LYS A 306 -7.39 24.04 -27.36
N ARG A 307 -8.42 23.20 -27.17
CA ARG A 307 -9.83 23.60 -27.32
C ARG A 307 -10.30 24.40 -26.10
N ARG A 308 -11.29 25.28 -26.32
CA ARG A 308 -11.89 26.10 -25.26
C ARG A 308 -12.36 25.21 -24.10
N ASN A 309 -12.09 25.65 -22.87
CA ASN A 309 -12.45 24.99 -21.61
C ASN A 309 -11.75 23.64 -21.30
N MET A 310 -10.98 23.06 -22.22
CA MET A 310 -10.37 21.75 -22.00
C MET A 310 -9.29 21.75 -20.91
N TRP A 311 -8.58 22.86 -20.71
CA TRP A 311 -7.66 23.03 -19.56
C TRP A 311 -8.36 22.75 -18.22
N ARG A 312 -9.51 23.41 -17.99
CA ARG A 312 -10.27 23.26 -16.74
C ARG A 312 -10.88 21.87 -16.63
N ALA A 313 -11.44 21.33 -17.72
CA ALA A 313 -12.00 19.99 -17.73
C ALA A 313 -10.94 18.91 -17.39
N THR A 314 -9.74 19.00 -17.97
CA THR A 314 -8.63 18.08 -17.71
C THR A 314 -8.22 18.14 -16.23
N ALA A 315 -8.09 19.35 -15.67
CA ALA A 315 -7.75 19.54 -14.26
C ALA A 315 -8.84 18.99 -13.30
N ILE A 316 -10.12 19.25 -13.58
CA ILE A 316 -11.23 18.71 -12.79
C ILE A 316 -11.26 17.18 -12.86
N LEU A 317 -11.08 16.59 -14.05
CA LEU A 317 -11.01 15.14 -14.20
C LEU A 317 -9.85 14.54 -13.39
N GLY A 318 -8.67 15.16 -13.39
CA GLY A 318 -7.54 14.68 -12.58
C GLY A 318 -7.83 14.70 -11.08
N ILE A 319 -8.62 15.68 -10.61
CA ILE A 319 -9.11 15.72 -9.22
C ILE A 319 -10.10 14.59 -8.96
N ILE A 320 -11.09 14.40 -9.83
CA ILE A 320 -12.08 13.32 -9.73
C ILE A 320 -11.40 11.94 -9.72
N CYS A 321 -10.35 11.74 -10.52
CA CYS A 321 -9.59 10.50 -10.55
C CYS A 321 -8.92 10.17 -9.21
N PHE A 322 -8.43 11.19 -8.48
CA PHE A 322 -7.85 10.97 -7.16
C PHE A 322 -8.92 10.76 -6.09
N LEU A 323 -10.05 11.48 -6.18
CA LEU A 323 -11.18 11.26 -5.29
C LEU A 323 -11.76 9.84 -5.46
N SER A 324 -11.80 9.31 -6.69
CA SER A 324 -12.22 7.93 -6.92
C SER A 324 -11.23 6.89 -6.37
N LEU A 325 -9.94 7.21 -6.32
CA LEU A 325 -8.92 6.41 -5.63
C LEU A 325 -9.19 6.35 -4.13
N VAL A 326 -9.38 7.51 -3.49
CA VAL A 326 -9.73 7.58 -2.06
C VAL A 326 -11.03 6.83 -1.78
N PHE A 327 -12.05 7.02 -2.63
CA PHE A 327 -13.31 6.30 -2.53
C PHE A 327 -13.13 4.78 -2.63
N THR A 328 -12.34 4.29 -3.59
CA THR A 328 -12.05 2.85 -3.75
C THR A 328 -11.32 2.26 -2.54
N TYR A 329 -10.38 3.02 -1.96
CA TYR A 329 -9.71 2.63 -0.72
C TYR A 329 -10.71 2.51 0.43
N LEU A 330 -11.58 3.51 0.63
CA LEU A 330 -12.60 3.52 1.68
C LEU A 330 -13.66 2.42 1.49
N LEU A 331 -14.05 2.12 0.24
CA LEU A 331 -14.99 1.04 -0.06
C LEU A 331 -14.51 -0.31 0.46
N THR A 332 -13.20 -0.54 0.52
CA THR A 332 -12.61 -1.77 1.09
C THR A 332 -12.94 -1.95 2.57
N TYR A 333 -13.29 -0.87 3.29
CA TYR A 333 -13.66 -0.91 4.71
C TYR A 333 -15.18 -0.84 4.95
N ILE A 334 -15.94 -0.30 3.99
CA ILE A 334 -17.36 0.03 4.17
C ILE A 334 -18.28 -1.00 3.50
N ALA A 335 -17.90 -1.51 2.34
CA ALA A 335 -18.74 -2.40 1.56
C ALA A 335 -18.33 -3.86 1.78
N PRO A 336 -19.30 -4.78 1.94
CA PRO A 336 -19.01 -6.21 2.03
C PRO A 336 -18.38 -6.68 0.72
N GLY A 337 -17.34 -7.49 0.83
CA GLY A 337 -16.55 -7.95 -0.30
C GLY A 337 -15.46 -8.91 0.16
N ILE A 338 -14.80 -9.58 -0.77
CA ILE A 338 -13.73 -10.54 -0.47
C ILE A 338 -12.52 -9.81 0.15
N HIS A 339 -12.41 -8.50 -0.07
CA HIS A 339 -11.41 -7.64 0.54
C HIS A 339 -11.85 -6.95 1.84
N ALA A 340 -13.13 -7.10 2.24
CA ALA A 340 -13.66 -6.47 3.44
C ALA A 340 -13.13 -7.16 4.70
N ILE A 341 -12.91 -6.38 5.76
CA ILE A 341 -12.49 -6.88 7.08
C ILE A 341 -13.69 -7.52 7.80
N THR A 342 -14.90 -7.04 7.53
CA THR A 342 -16.16 -7.66 7.97
C THR A 342 -16.61 -8.65 6.90
N GLN A 343 -16.36 -9.93 7.13
CA GLN A 343 -16.97 -11.02 6.36
C GLN A 343 -18.22 -11.54 7.06
#